data_AF-A0A4R2CXI8-F1
#
_entry.id   AF-A0A4R2CXI8-F1
#
_cell.length_a   1.000
_cell.length_b   1.000
_cell.length_c   1.000
_cell.angle_alpha   90.00
_cell.angle_beta   90.00
_cell.angle_gamma   90.00
#
_symmetry.space_group_name_H-M   'P 1'
#
loop_
_entity.id
_entity.type
_entity.pdbx_description
1 polymer ?
#
loop_
_entity_poly.entity_id
_entity_poly.type
_entity_poly.pdbx_seq_one_letter_code
_entity_poly.pdbx_strand_id
1 'polypeptide(L)'
;MARKFGISTRKIAGGLLAAGMLAALHAPAAEAAPAAKTAPTAENAQMTVNPAARATASYQALNKYFSAGPGLLLEEYPNTQQNPYSYVWPYSQAVVAAENLAGIPGIGSKWSAEAEHRLDGYEPYWNATTTPKGYDSYVRPPLGQGGDKFYDDNEWIGLNLIQHYQRTGDRSSLARAKEIFALVVHGWDTDPAHPCAGGVYWTQAPWSQDRNTVSNGPGAELGAHLYLLTKDESYLTWAKRMYAWAQQCMLAPNGLYWDHIDLAGTIEKTQWSYNQGVMLGAGTLLYKATHDKKYLNDAKALAEASLAFYNTDDRLWKQPTRFNSIYFKNLLILDSVSPDSRYQATMQAYSDRAWSEVRDPATGLFHFAEGPVTLLEQSGMIQIDALLAWPRSRYDELA
;
A
#
# COMPACT_ATOMS: atom_id res chain seq x y z
N MET A 1 -0.39 -7.83 -49.82
CA MET A 1 0.24 -6.49 -49.79
C MET A 1 -0.25 -5.78 -48.55
N ALA A 2 0.61 -5.67 -47.55
CA ALA A 2 0.29 -5.13 -46.24
C ALA A 2 0.32 -3.59 -46.25
N ARG A 3 -0.66 -2.95 -45.60
CA ARG A 3 -0.57 -1.55 -45.17
C ARG A 3 -0.82 -1.51 -43.67
N LYS A 4 0.27 -1.36 -42.90
CA LYS A 4 0.28 -0.96 -41.50
C LYS A 4 0.04 0.55 -41.45
N PHE A 5 -0.95 1.00 -40.69
CA PHE A 5 -1.03 2.38 -40.21
C PHE A 5 -0.83 2.34 -38.70
N GLY A 6 0.33 2.83 -38.25
CA GLY A 6 0.59 3.16 -36.86
C GLY A 6 0.50 4.67 -36.69
N ILE A 7 -0.20 5.11 -35.64
CA ILE A 7 -0.28 6.49 -35.16
C ILE A 7 -0.08 6.36 -33.64
N SER A 8 1.13 6.60 -33.13
CA SER A 8 1.67 7.89 -32.66
C SER A 8 1.27 8.20 -31.22
N THR A 9 2.14 7.76 -30.29
CA THR A 9 2.26 8.27 -28.94
C THR A 9 2.77 9.71 -28.97
N ARG A 10 1.93 10.67 -28.60
CA ARG A 10 2.39 12.03 -28.31
C ARG A 10 3.04 12.06 -26.93
N LYS A 11 4.34 12.29 -26.94
CA LYS A 11 5.15 12.76 -25.82
C LYS A 11 4.64 14.15 -25.40
N ILE A 12 4.37 14.31 -24.10
CA ILE A 12 4.43 15.63 -23.46
C ILE A 12 5.90 15.89 -23.11
N ALA A 13 6.34 17.10 -23.42
CA ALA A 13 7.72 17.48 -23.60
C ALA A 13 8.56 17.43 -22.31
N GLY A 14 9.67 16.69 -22.36
CA GLY A 14 10.86 16.96 -21.58
C GLY A 14 11.66 18.10 -22.23
N GLY A 15 12.01 19.11 -21.44
CA GLY A 15 12.87 20.21 -21.85
C GLY A 15 14.36 19.82 -21.77
N LEU A 16 14.94 19.62 -22.95
CA LEU A 16 16.31 19.93 -23.39
C LEU A 16 17.53 19.68 -22.47
N LEU A 17 18.31 18.69 -22.91
CA LEU A 17 19.76 18.54 -22.74
C LEU A 17 20.54 19.76 -23.28
N ALA A 18 21.58 20.15 -22.55
CA ALA A 18 22.78 20.75 -23.14
C ALA A 18 23.98 19.84 -22.81
N ALA A 19 24.50 19.17 -23.85
CA ALA A 19 25.74 18.41 -23.80
C ALA A 19 26.92 19.33 -24.11
N GLY A 20 27.92 19.33 -23.23
CA GLY A 20 29.26 19.86 -23.51
C GLY A 20 30.29 18.79 -23.19
N MET A 21 30.82 18.14 -24.23
CA MET A 21 32.00 17.28 -24.12
C MET A 21 33.24 18.14 -23.92
N LEU A 22 34.04 17.84 -22.91
CA LEU A 22 35.47 18.17 -22.86
C LEU A 22 36.20 17.04 -22.15
N ALA A 23 37.03 16.34 -22.91
CA ALA A 23 37.97 15.35 -22.41
C ALA A 23 39.15 16.05 -21.73
N ALA A 24 39.50 15.63 -20.52
CA ALA A 24 40.83 15.86 -19.94
C ALA A 24 41.14 14.81 -18.86
N LEU A 25 42.12 13.96 -19.20
CA LEU A 25 43.19 13.39 -18.39
C LEU A 25 42.89 12.90 -16.95
N HIS A 26 43.09 11.59 -16.77
CA HIS A 26 43.16 10.92 -15.49
C HIS A 26 44.31 11.47 -14.62
N ALA A 27 43.98 11.82 -13.38
CA ALA A 27 44.90 11.85 -12.25
C ALA A 27 44.20 11.17 -11.05
N PRO A 28 44.91 10.37 -10.23
CA PRO A 28 44.28 9.64 -9.15
C PRO A 28 43.87 10.61 -8.03
N ALA A 29 42.58 10.68 -7.73
CA ALA A 29 42.09 11.35 -6.54
C ALA A 29 42.41 10.48 -5.32
N ALA A 30 43.06 11.08 -4.32
CA ALA A 30 43.37 10.45 -3.05
C ALA A 30 42.09 10.00 -2.33
N GLU A 31 42.12 8.78 -1.77
CA GLU A 31 41.10 8.26 -0.87
C GLU A 31 40.86 9.23 0.29
N ALA A 32 39.66 9.80 0.36
CA ALA A 32 39.17 10.41 1.59
C ALA A 32 38.85 9.29 2.58
N ALA A 33 39.52 9.33 3.74
CA ALA A 33 39.30 8.39 4.83
C ALA A 33 37.81 8.37 5.26
N PRO A 34 37.24 7.20 5.60
CA PRO A 34 35.86 7.11 6.06
C PRO A 34 35.69 7.88 7.38
N ALA A 35 34.70 8.77 7.41
CA ALA A 35 34.28 9.43 8.64
C ALA A 35 33.92 8.37 9.70
N ALA A 36 34.52 8.51 10.89
CA ALA A 36 34.29 7.61 12.00
C ALA A 36 32.80 7.60 12.39
N LYS A 37 32.15 6.44 12.28
CA LYS A 37 30.80 6.21 12.81
C LYS A 37 30.86 6.41 14.33
N THR A 38 30.22 7.46 14.84
CA THR A 38 30.04 7.67 16.28
C THR A 38 29.18 6.55 16.86
N ALA A 39 29.59 6.00 18.01
CA ALA A 39 28.84 4.96 18.70
C ALA A 39 27.45 5.50 19.13
N PRO A 40 26.37 4.69 19.02
CA PRO A 40 25.04 5.13 19.42
C PRO A 40 24.98 5.43 20.92
N THR A 41 24.31 6.53 21.28
CA THR A 41 23.97 6.85 22.67
C THR A 41 23.03 5.78 23.26
N ALA A 42 22.95 5.67 24.59
CA ALA A 42 22.06 4.69 25.25
C ALA A 42 20.57 4.86 24.85
N GLU A 43 20.15 6.10 24.60
CA GLU A 43 18.81 6.43 24.07
C GLU A 43 18.63 5.96 22.62
N ASN A 44 19.66 6.12 21.77
CA ASN A 44 19.67 5.57 20.41
C ASN A 44 19.69 4.02 20.42
N ALA A 45 20.39 3.40 21.37
CA ALA A 45 20.46 1.95 21.53
C ALA A 45 19.12 1.35 22.04
N GLN A 46 18.36 2.07 22.87
CA GLN A 46 17.02 1.66 23.29
C GLN A 46 16.00 1.79 22.16
N MET A 47 16.09 2.84 21.34
CA MET A 47 15.27 3.00 20.13
C MET A 47 15.58 1.96 19.05
N THR A 48 16.81 1.40 19.01
CA THR A 48 17.12 0.31 18.09
C THR A 48 16.42 -1.01 18.40
N VAL A 49 15.71 -1.18 19.52
CA VAL A 49 15.09 -2.48 19.88
C VAL A 49 13.58 -2.41 20.14
N ASN A 50 12.97 -1.22 20.20
CA ASN A 50 11.54 -1.08 20.50
C ASN A 50 10.73 -0.56 19.28
N PRO A 51 10.01 -1.44 18.55
CA PRO A 51 9.23 -1.03 17.38
C PRO A 51 8.14 0.00 17.69
N ALA A 52 7.47 -0.09 18.85
CA ALA A 52 6.46 0.90 19.24
C ALA A 52 7.03 2.31 19.44
N ALA A 53 8.26 2.39 19.96
CA ALA A 53 8.98 3.65 20.10
C ALA A 53 9.42 4.22 18.75
N ARG A 54 9.91 3.35 17.84
CA ARG A 54 10.25 3.75 16.46
C ARG A 54 9.03 4.31 15.72
N ALA A 55 7.92 3.56 15.72
CA ALA A 55 6.66 4.00 15.10
C ALA A 55 6.18 5.34 15.66
N THR A 56 6.23 5.51 16.99
CA THR A 56 5.87 6.78 17.65
C THR A 56 6.75 7.94 17.19
N ALA A 57 8.07 7.76 17.19
CA ALA A 57 9.02 8.81 16.80
C ALA A 57 8.88 9.18 15.31
N SER A 58 8.74 8.18 14.44
CA SER A 58 8.57 8.38 13.00
C SER A 58 7.25 9.07 12.67
N TYR A 59 6.16 8.74 13.38
CA TYR A 59 4.88 9.43 13.18
C TYR A 59 4.91 10.88 13.69
N GLN A 60 5.60 11.15 14.80
CA GLN A 60 5.84 12.53 15.25
C GLN A 60 6.64 13.34 14.23
N ALA A 61 7.64 12.74 13.59
CA ALA A 61 8.38 13.37 12.49
C ALA A 61 7.46 13.63 11.28
N LEU A 62 6.67 12.64 10.86
CA LEU A 62 5.67 12.81 9.79
C LEU A 62 4.74 13.99 10.09
N ASN A 63 4.13 14.04 11.28
CA ASN A 63 3.24 15.14 11.68
C ASN A 63 3.94 16.51 11.66
N LYS A 64 5.20 16.57 12.09
CA LYS A 64 5.97 17.82 12.13
C LYS A 64 6.26 18.36 10.73
N TYR A 65 6.63 17.50 9.79
CA TYR A 65 7.14 17.92 8.47
C TYR A 65 6.09 17.90 7.37
N PHE A 66 5.06 17.05 7.47
CA PHE A 66 4.06 16.87 6.42
C PHE A 66 2.73 17.55 6.72
N SER A 67 2.50 18.15 7.89
CA SER A 67 1.23 18.83 8.18
C SER A 67 0.99 19.99 7.21
N ALA A 68 -0.18 19.98 6.55
CA ALA A 68 -0.54 20.94 5.50
C ALA A 68 -1.77 21.80 5.84
N GLY A 69 -2.32 21.71 7.05
CA GLY A 69 -3.55 22.39 7.45
C GLY A 69 -4.53 21.43 8.13
N PRO A 70 -5.86 21.62 8.01
CA PRO A 70 -6.89 21.02 8.87
C PRO A 70 -6.98 19.49 8.73
N GLY A 71 -6.03 18.76 9.32
CA GLY A 71 -5.93 17.31 9.25
C GLY A 71 -5.31 16.75 7.95
N LEU A 72 -5.00 17.61 6.98
CA LEU A 72 -4.41 17.23 5.69
C LEU A 72 -2.89 17.22 5.72
N LEU A 73 -2.29 16.51 4.76
CA LEU A 73 -0.85 16.30 4.67
C LEU A 73 -0.31 16.73 3.30
N LEU A 74 0.99 17.03 3.25
CA LEU A 74 1.75 17.26 2.03
C LEU A 74 2.00 15.93 1.31
N GLU A 75 2.15 15.98 -0.01
CA GLU A 75 2.57 14.82 -0.82
C GLU A 75 4.01 14.37 -0.47
N GLU A 76 4.88 15.36 -0.29
CA GLU A 76 6.32 15.19 -0.09
C GLU A 76 6.90 16.32 0.78
N TYR A 77 8.09 16.11 1.33
CA TYR A 77 8.83 17.11 2.09
C TYR A 77 10.30 17.23 1.63
N PRO A 78 10.82 18.44 1.40
CA PRO A 78 10.06 19.69 1.23
C PRO A 78 9.12 19.58 0.03
N ASN A 79 7.92 20.17 0.13
CA ASN A 79 6.94 20.08 -0.95
C ASN A 79 7.40 20.89 -2.17
N THR A 80 7.66 20.22 -3.29
CA THR A 80 7.98 20.88 -4.56
C THR A 80 6.81 20.86 -5.54
N GLN A 81 5.68 20.25 -5.15
CA GLN A 81 4.47 20.16 -5.96
C GLN A 81 3.68 21.47 -5.96
N GLN A 82 2.85 21.66 -6.99
CA GLN A 82 1.90 22.78 -7.05
C GLN A 82 0.72 22.59 -6.08
N ASN A 83 0.35 21.33 -5.83
CA ASN A 83 -0.75 20.98 -4.95
C ASN A 83 -0.34 21.20 -3.49
N PRO A 84 -1.17 21.88 -2.68
CA PRO A 84 -0.90 22.10 -1.25
C PRO A 84 -1.18 20.86 -0.39
N TYR A 85 -1.87 19.86 -0.91
CA TYR A 85 -2.23 18.63 -0.19
C TYR A 85 -1.76 17.41 -0.96
N SER A 86 -1.69 16.26 -0.29
CA SER A 86 -1.41 14.98 -0.92
C SER A 86 -2.61 14.46 -1.70
N TYR A 87 -2.33 13.58 -2.66
CA TYR A 87 -3.36 12.73 -3.23
C TYR A 87 -3.88 11.74 -2.17
N VAL A 88 -5.05 11.15 -2.44
CA VAL A 88 -5.76 10.30 -1.48
C VAL A 88 -4.98 9.03 -1.16
N TRP A 89 -4.23 8.47 -2.11
CA TRP A 89 -3.41 7.28 -1.85
C TRP A 89 -2.33 7.53 -0.78
N PRO A 90 -1.40 8.49 -0.94
CA PRO A 90 -0.48 8.89 0.12
C PRO A 90 -1.16 9.22 1.44
N TYR A 91 -2.27 9.98 1.40
CA TYR A 91 -3.03 10.32 2.59
C TYR A 91 -3.53 9.07 3.31
N SER A 92 -4.14 8.14 2.57
CA SER A 92 -4.70 6.90 3.12
C SER A 92 -3.67 6.07 3.89
N GLN A 93 -2.42 6.04 3.40
CA GLN A 93 -1.37 5.28 4.07
C GLN A 93 -0.96 5.92 5.41
N ALA A 94 -1.05 7.24 5.53
CA ALA A 94 -0.85 7.94 6.80
C ALA A 94 -1.99 7.70 7.78
N VAL A 95 -3.24 7.59 7.29
CA VAL A 95 -4.39 7.17 8.13
C VAL A 95 -4.19 5.74 8.63
N VAL A 96 -3.79 4.81 7.75
CA VAL A 96 -3.47 3.42 8.13
C VAL A 96 -2.33 3.39 9.17
N ALA A 97 -1.29 4.22 9.01
CA ALA A 97 -0.22 4.32 10.00
C ALA A 97 -0.72 4.76 11.39
N ALA A 98 -1.61 5.76 11.44
CA ALA A 98 -2.24 6.20 12.69
C ALA A 98 -3.12 5.11 13.31
N GLU A 99 -3.88 4.40 12.49
CA GLU A 99 -4.73 3.28 12.89
C GLU A 99 -3.90 2.11 13.43
N ASN A 100 -2.74 1.81 12.82
CA ASN A 100 -1.82 0.80 13.33
C ASN A 100 -1.20 1.20 14.67
N LEU A 101 -0.85 2.48 14.87
CA LEU A 101 -0.42 2.98 16.19
C LEU A 101 -1.52 2.84 17.25
N ALA A 102 -2.77 3.16 16.89
CA ALA A 102 -3.92 3.05 17.79
C ALA A 102 -4.24 1.61 18.22
N GLY A 103 -3.81 0.60 17.47
CA GLY A 103 -3.95 -0.80 17.87
C GLY A 103 -2.76 -1.39 18.64
N ILE A 104 -1.67 -0.65 18.89
CA ILE A 104 -0.55 -1.17 19.70
C ILE A 104 -0.98 -1.29 21.18
N PRO A 105 -0.87 -2.48 21.81
CA PRO A 105 -1.20 -2.64 23.23
C PRO A 105 -0.37 -1.70 24.14
N GLY A 106 -1.01 -1.13 25.14
CA GLY A 106 -0.36 -0.26 26.14
C GLY A 106 -0.17 1.20 25.72
N ILE A 107 -0.07 1.50 24.41
CA ILE A 107 0.03 2.90 23.91
C ILE A 107 -1.14 3.33 23.02
N GLY A 108 -1.90 2.39 22.47
CA GLY A 108 -2.92 2.67 21.45
C GLY A 108 -4.02 3.65 21.86
N SER A 109 -4.39 3.69 23.14
CA SER A 109 -5.38 4.66 23.65
C SER A 109 -4.92 6.12 23.51
N LYS A 110 -3.61 6.38 23.52
CA LYS A 110 -3.03 7.71 23.31
C LYS A 110 -3.08 8.14 21.84
N TRP A 111 -3.16 7.18 20.94
CA TRP A 111 -3.19 7.38 19.49
C TRP A 111 -4.59 7.33 18.89
N SER A 112 -5.59 6.88 19.65
CA SER A 112 -6.97 6.77 19.16
C SER A 112 -7.51 8.10 18.64
N ALA A 113 -7.29 9.21 19.37
CA ALA A 113 -7.75 10.53 18.92
C ALA A 113 -7.06 10.99 17.62
N GLU A 114 -5.79 10.65 17.42
CA GLU A 114 -5.09 10.94 16.16
C GLU A 114 -5.62 10.07 15.02
N ALA A 115 -5.90 8.78 15.26
CA ALA A 115 -6.50 7.90 14.26
C ALA A 115 -7.87 8.42 13.81
N GLU A 116 -8.76 8.82 14.74
CA GLU A 116 -10.04 9.45 14.40
C GLU A 116 -9.85 10.74 13.60
N HIS A 117 -8.94 11.62 14.03
CA HIS A 117 -8.65 12.87 13.34
C HIS A 117 -8.14 12.66 11.90
N ARG A 118 -7.35 11.61 11.67
CA ARG A 118 -6.89 11.25 10.32
C ARG A 118 -7.97 10.61 9.46
N LEU A 119 -8.87 9.83 10.06
CA LEU A 119 -10.04 9.29 9.36
C LEU A 119 -10.98 10.41 8.88
N ASP A 120 -11.22 11.43 9.72
CA ASP A 120 -12.04 12.60 9.35
C ASP A 120 -11.49 13.33 8.11
N GLY A 121 -10.17 13.31 7.91
CA GLY A 121 -9.52 13.95 6.77
C GLY A 121 -9.71 13.21 5.43
N TYR A 122 -10.39 12.05 5.42
CA TYR A 122 -10.91 11.48 4.17
C TYR A 122 -12.07 12.27 3.58
N GLU A 123 -12.87 12.96 4.39
CA GLU A 123 -14.12 13.59 3.94
C GLU A 123 -13.93 14.61 2.80
N PRO A 124 -12.86 15.45 2.77
CA PRO A 124 -12.59 16.32 1.64
C PRO A 124 -12.37 15.61 0.28
N TYR A 125 -12.04 14.32 0.28
CA TYR A 125 -11.87 13.52 -0.94
C TYR A 125 -13.20 12.87 -1.38
N TRP A 126 -14.21 12.79 -0.51
CA TRP A 126 -15.43 12.05 -0.76
C TRP A 126 -16.33 12.73 -1.81
N ASN A 127 -16.62 12.01 -2.88
CA ASN A 127 -17.50 12.46 -3.94
C ASN A 127 -18.86 11.77 -3.82
N ALA A 128 -19.80 12.45 -3.16
CA ALA A 128 -21.18 12.02 -3.08
C ALA A 128 -22.00 12.32 -4.36
N THR A 129 -21.40 12.95 -5.37
CA THR A 129 -22.12 13.40 -6.59
C THR A 129 -22.12 12.37 -7.72
N THR A 130 -21.32 11.30 -7.60
CA THR A 130 -21.31 10.17 -8.55
C THR A 130 -22.18 9.02 -8.05
N THR A 131 -22.53 8.10 -8.95
CA THR A 131 -23.16 6.82 -8.58
C THR A 131 -22.43 5.70 -9.33
N PRO A 132 -21.71 4.80 -8.63
CA PRO A 132 -21.50 4.78 -7.17
C PRO A 132 -20.69 5.97 -6.64
N LYS A 133 -20.86 6.26 -5.35
CA LYS A 133 -20.04 7.25 -4.63
C LYS A 133 -18.64 6.69 -4.40
N GLY A 134 -17.68 7.56 -4.12
CA GLY A 134 -16.30 7.16 -3.82
C GLY A 134 -15.40 8.33 -3.55
N TYR A 135 -14.18 8.06 -3.11
CA TYR A 135 -13.14 9.07 -2.98
C TYR A 135 -12.53 9.39 -4.35
N ASP A 136 -12.42 10.68 -4.66
CA ASP A 136 -11.61 11.17 -5.77
C ASP A 136 -10.12 11.09 -5.38
N SER A 137 -9.23 11.03 -6.38
CA SER A 137 -7.78 11.01 -6.16
C SER A 137 -7.26 12.26 -5.44
N TYR A 138 -7.97 13.40 -5.55
CA TYR A 138 -7.59 14.66 -4.93
C TYR A 138 -8.75 15.34 -4.22
N VAL A 139 -8.46 16.22 -3.26
CA VAL A 139 -9.47 16.94 -2.49
C VAL A 139 -10.40 17.75 -3.38
N ARG A 140 -11.68 17.77 -3.02
CA ARG A 140 -12.76 18.43 -3.76
C ARG A 140 -12.94 19.89 -3.32
N PRO A 141 -13.74 20.69 -4.06
CA PRO A 141 -14.03 22.07 -3.68
C PRO A 141 -14.58 22.16 -2.24
N PRO A 142 -14.17 23.16 -1.44
CA PRO A 142 -13.36 24.31 -1.83
C PRO A 142 -11.84 24.11 -1.74
N LEU A 143 -11.35 22.95 -1.29
CA LEU A 143 -9.91 22.73 -1.03
C LEU A 143 -9.11 22.35 -2.28
N GLY A 144 -9.78 21.80 -3.29
CA GLY A 144 -9.19 21.49 -4.58
C GLY A 144 -10.26 21.29 -5.65
N GLN A 145 -9.86 20.64 -6.74
CA GLN A 145 -10.68 20.46 -7.95
C GLN A 145 -11.31 19.06 -8.05
N GLY A 146 -11.05 18.17 -7.09
CA GLY A 146 -11.33 16.75 -7.24
C GLY A 146 -10.34 16.08 -8.20
N GLY A 147 -10.65 14.85 -8.61
CA GLY A 147 -9.81 14.07 -9.52
C GLY A 147 -10.48 12.77 -9.94
N ASP A 148 -9.79 12.00 -10.78
CA ASP A 148 -10.24 10.68 -11.20
C ASP A 148 -10.40 9.73 -9.99
N LYS A 149 -11.33 8.77 -10.10
CA LYS A 149 -11.46 7.69 -9.10
C LYS A 149 -10.62 6.50 -9.49
N PHE A 150 -9.79 6.08 -8.56
CA PHE A 150 -9.05 4.83 -8.62
C PHE A 150 -9.74 3.81 -7.72
N TYR A 151 -9.96 2.60 -8.25
CA TYR A 151 -10.68 1.56 -7.51
C TYR A 151 -9.82 1.05 -6.35
N ASP A 152 -8.51 0.86 -6.58
CA ASP A 152 -7.53 0.48 -5.57
C ASP A 152 -7.37 1.53 -4.47
N ASP A 153 -7.33 2.83 -4.80
CA ASP A 153 -7.34 3.91 -3.80
C ASP A 153 -8.53 3.77 -2.83
N ASN A 154 -9.71 3.47 -3.37
CA ASN A 154 -10.91 3.27 -2.59
C ASN A 154 -10.86 1.96 -1.80
N GLU A 155 -10.29 0.88 -2.34
CA GLU A 155 -10.11 -0.38 -1.64
C GLU A 155 -9.20 -0.24 -0.40
N TRP A 156 -8.07 0.48 -0.52
CA TRP A 156 -7.19 0.76 0.62
C TRP A 156 -7.91 1.49 1.76
N ILE A 157 -8.76 2.47 1.41
CA ILE A 157 -9.58 3.20 2.38
C ILE A 157 -10.64 2.27 2.96
N GLY A 158 -11.29 1.44 2.15
CA GLY A 158 -12.25 0.43 2.60
C GLY A 158 -11.66 -0.51 3.63
N LEU A 159 -10.47 -1.06 3.38
CA LEU A 159 -9.75 -1.91 4.32
C LEU A 159 -9.38 -1.16 5.61
N ASN A 160 -8.93 0.09 5.52
CA ASN A 160 -8.68 0.91 6.70
C ASN A 160 -9.95 1.11 7.57
N LEU A 161 -11.09 1.39 6.93
CA LEU A 161 -12.38 1.53 7.61
C LEU A 161 -12.87 0.22 8.25
N ILE A 162 -12.58 -0.93 7.64
CA ILE A 162 -12.82 -2.24 8.25
C ILE A 162 -11.96 -2.41 9.51
N GLN A 163 -10.66 -2.16 9.44
CA GLN A 163 -9.75 -2.25 10.60
C GLN A 163 -10.22 -1.32 11.73
N HIS A 164 -10.60 -0.09 11.40
CA HIS A 164 -11.16 0.86 12.36
C HIS A 164 -12.42 0.33 13.02
N TYR A 165 -13.39 -0.19 12.25
CA TYR A 165 -14.60 -0.80 12.79
C TYR A 165 -14.29 -1.99 13.71
N GLN A 166 -13.33 -2.84 13.35
CA GLN A 166 -12.94 -3.98 14.19
C GLN A 166 -12.33 -3.53 15.52
N ARG A 167 -11.58 -2.42 15.54
CA ARG A 167 -10.98 -1.86 16.76
C ARG A 167 -11.99 -1.12 17.63
N THR A 168 -12.92 -0.36 17.04
CA THR A 168 -13.75 0.63 17.76
C THR A 168 -15.23 0.27 17.84
N GLY A 169 -15.72 -0.56 16.91
CA GLY A 169 -17.14 -0.80 16.71
C GLY A 169 -17.88 0.33 15.95
N ASP A 170 -17.17 1.29 15.35
CA ASP A 170 -17.81 2.40 14.63
C ASP A 170 -18.57 1.94 13.37
N ARG A 171 -19.90 1.96 13.48
CA ARG A 171 -20.80 1.54 12.41
C ARG A 171 -20.74 2.48 11.20
N SER A 172 -20.27 3.72 11.36
CA SER A 172 -20.14 4.67 10.27
C SER A 172 -19.04 4.23 9.30
N SER A 173 -17.89 3.79 9.82
CA SER A 173 -16.81 3.18 9.05
C SER A 173 -17.26 1.93 8.30
N LEU A 174 -17.99 1.03 8.95
CA LEU A 174 -18.55 -0.15 8.27
C LEU A 174 -19.54 0.23 7.16
N ALA A 175 -20.38 1.26 7.37
CA ALA A 175 -21.31 1.71 6.35
C ALA A 175 -20.59 2.30 5.13
N ARG A 176 -19.56 3.12 5.35
CA ARG A 176 -18.73 3.70 4.27
C ARG A 176 -17.95 2.62 3.51
N ALA A 177 -17.41 1.62 4.20
CA ALA A 177 -16.74 0.47 3.58
C ALA A 177 -17.67 -0.31 2.63
N LYS A 178 -18.97 -0.41 2.95
CA LYS A 178 -19.97 -1.01 2.05
C LYS A 178 -20.25 -0.16 0.81
N GLU A 179 -20.29 1.17 0.95
CA GLU A 179 -20.42 2.08 -0.21
C GLU A 179 -19.21 1.95 -1.15
N ILE A 180 -18.01 1.88 -0.59
CA ILE A 180 -16.76 1.62 -1.33
C ILE A 180 -16.84 0.28 -2.05
N PHE A 181 -17.26 -0.80 -1.38
CA PHE A 181 -17.35 -2.11 -2.03
C PHE A 181 -18.31 -2.11 -3.23
N ALA A 182 -19.42 -1.36 -3.15
CA ALA A 182 -20.32 -1.18 -4.28
C ALA A 182 -19.65 -0.46 -5.47
N LEU A 183 -18.76 0.50 -5.21
CA LEU A 183 -17.92 1.13 -6.24
C LEU A 183 -16.96 0.11 -6.87
N VAL A 184 -16.27 -0.69 -6.06
CA VAL A 184 -15.32 -1.70 -6.56
C VAL A 184 -16.02 -2.74 -7.44
N VAL A 185 -17.19 -3.22 -7.01
CA VAL A 185 -18.04 -4.11 -7.81
C VAL A 185 -18.46 -3.48 -9.14
N HIS A 186 -18.74 -2.17 -9.15
CA HIS A 186 -19.06 -1.45 -10.38
C HIS A 186 -17.87 -1.34 -11.33
N GLY A 187 -16.63 -1.37 -10.82
CA GLY A 187 -15.41 -1.39 -11.62
C GLY A 187 -15.11 -2.71 -12.32
N TRP A 188 -15.91 -3.75 -12.10
CA TRP A 188 -15.74 -5.04 -12.75
C TRP A 188 -16.00 -4.97 -14.26
N ASP A 189 -15.07 -5.45 -15.06
CA ASP A 189 -15.22 -5.58 -16.51
C ASP A 189 -16.26 -6.64 -16.88
N THR A 190 -17.36 -6.21 -17.50
CA THR A 190 -18.48 -7.09 -17.88
C THR A 190 -18.43 -7.55 -19.33
N ASP A 191 -17.45 -7.10 -20.13
CA ASP A 191 -17.36 -7.52 -21.54
C ASP A 191 -16.66 -8.88 -21.67
N PRO A 192 -17.38 -9.96 -22.06
CA PRO A 192 -16.79 -11.29 -22.19
C PRO A 192 -15.85 -11.43 -23.40
N ALA A 193 -15.81 -10.45 -24.31
CA ALA A 193 -14.93 -10.48 -25.47
C ALA A 193 -13.51 -10.03 -25.15
N HIS A 194 -13.30 -9.33 -24.02
CA HIS A 194 -11.98 -8.93 -23.59
C HIS A 194 -11.11 -10.14 -23.21
N PRO A 195 -9.80 -10.12 -23.48
CA PRO A 195 -8.89 -11.15 -23.01
C PRO A 195 -8.93 -11.18 -21.48
N CYS A 196 -8.91 -12.39 -20.90
CA CYS A 196 -9.09 -12.57 -19.46
C CYS A 196 -10.39 -11.89 -18.97
N ALA A 197 -11.54 -12.25 -19.54
CA ALA A 197 -12.84 -11.66 -19.23
C ALA A 197 -13.09 -11.52 -17.72
N GLY A 198 -13.57 -10.35 -17.30
CA GLY A 198 -13.66 -9.96 -15.89
C GLY A 198 -12.46 -9.13 -15.44
N GLY A 199 -12.36 -8.94 -14.12
CA GLY A 199 -11.32 -8.13 -13.49
C GLY A 199 -11.79 -6.71 -13.24
N VAL A 200 -11.45 -6.16 -12.08
CA VAL A 200 -11.69 -4.75 -11.78
C VAL A 200 -10.69 -3.88 -12.53
N TYR A 201 -11.19 -2.84 -13.21
CA TYR A 201 -10.35 -1.81 -13.81
C TYR A 201 -9.52 -1.08 -12.76
N TRP A 202 -8.41 -0.45 -13.17
CA TRP A 202 -7.62 0.35 -12.24
C TRP A 202 -8.30 1.67 -11.86
N THR A 203 -8.86 2.36 -12.85
CA THR A 203 -9.43 3.70 -12.71
C THR A 203 -10.71 3.84 -13.52
N GLN A 204 -11.55 4.80 -13.14
CA GLN A 204 -12.68 5.27 -13.95
C GLN A 204 -12.24 6.19 -15.09
N ALA A 205 -10.98 6.64 -15.07
CA ALA A 205 -10.49 7.58 -16.03
C ALA A 205 -10.34 6.94 -17.43
N PRO A 206 -10.71 7.63 -18.51
CA PRO A 206 -10.74 7.05 -19.85
C PRO A 206 -9.36 6.77 -20.44
N TRP A 207 -8.28 7.20 -19.78
CA TRP A 207 -6.91 7.05 -20.27
C TRP A 207 -6.26 5.72 -19.87
N SER A 208 -6.87 4.94 -18.96
CA SER A 208 -6.47 3.56 -18.67
C SER A 208 -7.70 2.66 -18.68
N GLN A 209 -7.51 1.46 -19.20
CA GLN A 209 -8.51 0.38 -19.23
C GLN A 209 -7.86 -0.92 -18.72
N ASP A 210 -6.83 -0.77 -17.91
CA ASP A 210 -6.07 -1.89 -17.38
C ASP A 210 -6.86 -2.53 -16.25
N ARG A 211 -6.77 -3.86 -16.17
CA ARG A 211 -7.32 -4.65 -15.08
C ARG A 211 -6.14 -5.23 -14.31
N ASN A 212 -6.08 -4.92 -13.02
CA ASN A 212 -4.84 -5.04 -12.25
C ASN A 212 -5.01 -6.04 -11.09
N THR A 213 -3.92 -6.70 -10.70
CA THR A 213 -3.89 -7.46 -9.45
C THR A 213 -4.25 -6.56 -8.26
N VAL A 214 -3.78 -5.31 -8.25
CA VAL A 214 -4.02 -4.33 -7.17
C VAL A 214 -5.47 -3.89 -7.03
N SER A 215 -6.30 -3.98 -8.08
CA SER A 215 -7.74 -3.65 -7.98
C SER A 215 -8.62 -4.88 -7.73
N ASN A 216 -8.03 -6.08 -7.69
CA ASN A 216 -8.76 -7.33 -7.48
C ASN A 216 -8.41 -7.97 -6.14
N GLY A 217 -7.13 -7.93 -5.72
CA GLY A 217 -6.69 -8.47 -4.44
C GLY A 217 -7.32 -7.76 -3.24
N PRO A 218 -7.10 -6.45 -3.03
CA PRO A 218 -7.72 -5.69 -1.95
C PRO A 218 -9.24 -5.66 -2.03
N GLY A 219 -9.82 -5.59 -3.24
CA GLY A 219 -11.25 -5.79 -3.46
C GLY A 219 -11.76 -7.13 -2.92
N ALA A 220 -11.01 -8.23 -3.13
CA ALA A 220 -11.32 -9.53 -2.57
C ALA A 220 -11.16 -9.56 -1.04
N GLU A 221 -10.14 -8.92 -0.48
CA GLU A 221 -9.97 -8.77 0.97
C GLU A 221 -11.16 -8.04 1.59
N LEU A 222 -11.53 -6.89 1.02
CA LEU A 222 -12.64 -6.06 1.49
C LEU A 222 -13.96 -6.84 1.47
N GLY A 223 -14.23 -7.56 0.37
CA GLY A 223 -15.41 -8.43 0.28
C GLY A 223 -15.40 -9.57 1.30
N ALA A 224 -14.26 -10.21 1.52
CA ALA A 224 -14.13 -11.29 2.49
C ALA A 224 -14.33 -10.78 3.94
N HIS A 225 -13.76 -9.63 4.29
CA HIS A 225 -14.01 -8.95 5.57
C HIS A 225 -15.49 -8.60 5.74
N LEU A 226 -16.11 -7.97 4.73
CA LEU A 226 -17.53 -7.62 4.79
C LEU A 226 -18.42 -8.84 4.99
N TYR A 227 -18.15 -9.95 4.30
CA TYR A 227 -18.84 -11.22 4.56
C TYR A 227 -18.60 -11.71 5.99
N LEU A 228 -17.36 -11.73 6.47
CA LEU A 228 -17.04 -12.20 7.81
C LEU A 228 -17.82 -11.42 8.89
N LEU A 229 -17.99 -10.11 8.70
CA LEU A 229 -18.68 -9.21 9.61
C LEU A 229 -20.20 -9.22 9.50
N THR A 230 -20.75 -9.44 8.29
CA THR A 230 -22.20 -9.27 8.03
C THR A 230 -22.94 -10.55 7.70
N LYS A 231 -22.22 -11.59 7.25
CA LYS A 231 -22.75 -12.84 6.70
C LYS A 231 -23.63 -12.67 5.46
N ASP A 232 -23.53 -11.53 4.77
CA ASP A 232 -24.18 -11.33 3.48
C ASP A 232 -23.35 -11.99 2.37
N GLU A 233 -23.92 -13.04 1.77
CA GLU A 233 -23.31 -13.88 0.73
C GLU A 233 -22.93 -13.12 -0.54
N SER A 234 -23.51 -11.95 -0.79
CA SER A 234 -23.13 -11.12 -1.94
C SER A 234 -21.67 -10.68 -1.87
N TYR A 235 -21.18 -10.33 -0.67
CA TYR A 235 -19.78 -9.97 -0.45
C TYR A 235 -18.85 -11.15 -0.70
N LEU A 236 -19.19 -12.34 -0.20
CA LEU A 236 -18.39 -13.55 -0.41
C LEU A 236 -18.34 -13.94 -1.89
N THR A 237 -19.46 -13.81 -2.59
CA THR A 237 -19.57 -14.11 -4.02
C THR A 237 -18.61 -13.25 -4.84
N TRP A 238 -18.59 -11.95 -4.56
CA TRP A 238 -17.70 -11.01 -5.24
C TRP A 238 -16.23 -11.19 -4.82
N ALA A 239 -15.96 -11.44 -3.54
CA ALA A 239 -14.60 -11.73 -3.06
C ALA A 239 -14.00 -12.95 -3.77
N LYS A 240 -14.75 -14.04 -3.86
CA LYS A 240 -14.35 -15.24 -4.61
C LYS A 240 -14.12 -14.96 -6.09
N ARG A 241 -14.97 -14.12 -6.69
CA ARG A 241 -14.87 -13.76 -8.12
C ARG A 241 -13.59 -12.97 -8.42
N MET A 242 -13.30 -11.92 -7.66
CA MET A 242 -12.09 -11.10 -7.83
C MET A 242 -10.82 -11.92 -7.57
N TYR A 243 -10.81 -12.73 -6.50
CA TYR A 243 -9.70 -13.63 -6.20
C TYR A 243 -9.46 -14.65 -7.33
N ALA A 244 -10.51 -15.31 -7.80
CA ALA A 244 -10.41 -16.32 -8.86
C ALA A 244 -9.90 -15.71 -10.18
N TRP A 245 -10.34 -14.51 -10.53
CA TRP A 245 -9.85 -13.83 -11.73
C TRP A 245 -8.36 -13.51 -11.64
N ALA A 246 -7.92 -12.92 -10.53
CA ALA A 246 -6.49 -12.65 -10.33
C ALA A 246 -5.67 -13.96 -10.37
N GLN A 247 -6.15 -15.03 -9.71
CA GLN A 247 -5.50 -16.35 -9.76
C GLN A 247 -5.45 -16.93 -11.18
N GLN A 248 -6.50 -16.77 -11.98
CA GLN A 248 -6.56 -17.32 -13.34
C GLN A 248 -5.70 -16.53 -14.33
N CYS A 249 -5.68 -15.20 -14.19
CA CYS A 249 -5.18 -14.30 -15.23
C CYS A 249 -3.78 -13.76 -14.90
N MET A 250 -3.48 -13.52 -13.62
CA MET A 250 -2.28 -12.81 -13.17
C MET A 250 -1.25 -13.71 -12.48
N LEU A 251 -1.62 -14.92 -12.04
CA LEU A 251 -0.68 -15.85 -11.43
C LEU A 251 0.33 -16.37 -12.46
N ALA A 252 1.59 -16.01 -12.26
CA ALA A 252 2.71 -16.41 -13.10
C ALA A 252 3.17 -17.84 -12.82
N PRO A 253 3.90 -18.49 -13.76
CA PRO A 253 4.43 -19.85 -13.56
C PRO A 253 5.37 -20.02 -12.35
N ASN A 254 5.98 -18.93 -11.85
CA ASN A 254 6.84 -18.97 -10.67
C ASN A 254 6.07 -18.86 -9.34
N GLY A 255 4.72 -18.86 -9.37
CA GLY A 255 3.88 -18.80 -8.18
C GLY A 255 3.66 -17.39 -7.62
N LEU A 256 4.07 -16.35 -8.34
CA LEU A 256 3.85 -14.94 -7.98
C LEU A 256 2.90 -14.26 -8.98
N TYR A 257 2.29 -13.16 -8.58
CA TYR A 257 1.34 -12.40 -9.38
C TYR A 257 2.03 -11.30 -10.19
N TRP A 258 1.70 -11.24 -11.48
CA TRP A 258 1.99 -10.12 -12.38
C TRP A 258 1.15 -8.88 -12.02
N ASP A 259 1.42 -7.77 -12.69
CA ASP A 259 0.85 -6.48 -12.33
C ASP A 259 -0.55 -6.25 -12.91
N HIS A 260 -0.65 -6.20 -14.24
CA HIS A 260 -1.90 -5.91 -14.93
C HIS A 260 -1.96 -6.48 -16.35
N ILE A 261 -3.16 -6.43 -16.92
CA ILE A 261 -3.44 -6.74 -18.34
C ILE A 261 -4.24 -5.62 -18.98
N ASP A 262 -3.81 -5.20 -20.17
CA ASP A 262 -4.56 -4.24 -21.00
C ASP A 262 -5.73 -4.93 -21.76
N LEU A 263 -6.54 -4.16 -22.49
CA LEU A 263 -7.63 -4.71 -23.31
C LEU A 263 -7.15 -5.44 -24.59
N ALA A 264 -5.88 -5.28 -24.96
CA ALA A 264 -5.25 -6.03 -26.06
C ALA A 264 -4.73 -7.41 -25.61
N GLY A 265 -4.72 -7.68 -24.31
CA GLY A 265 -4.24 -8.92 -23.71
C GLY A 265 -2.73 -8.91 -23.40
N THR A 266 -2.09 -7.74 -23.45
CA THR A 266 -0.70 -7.57 -23.05
C THR A 266 -0.62 -7.57 -21.52
N ILE A 267 0.14 -8.52 -20.97
CA ILE A 267 0.38 -8.60 -19.53
C ILE A 267 1.68 -7.85 -19.20
N GLU A 268 1.61 -6.90 -18.27
CA GLU A 268 2.78 -6.32 -17.62
C GLU A 268 3.22 -7.21 -16.44
N LYS A 269 4.46 -7.71 -16.54
CA LYS A 269 4.91 -8.86 -15.75
C LYS A 269 5.67 -8.48 -14.48
N THR A 270 5.77 -7.19 -14.18
CA THR A 270 6.46 -6.74 -12.97
C THR A 270 5.81 -7.37 -11.71
N GLN A 271 6.64 -7.88 -10.79
CA GLN A 271 6.19 -8.58 -9.58
C GLN A 271 6.44 -7.71 -8.36
N TRP A 272 5.42 -6.96 -7.98
CA TRP A 272 5.45 -6.06 -6.83
C TRP A 272 5.09 -6.78 -5.53
N SER A 273 5.75 -6.44 -4.43
CA SER A 273 5.52 -7.11 -3.13
C SER A 273 4.08 -7.00 -2.64
N TYR A 274 3.45 -5.84 -2.81
CA TYR A 274 2.04 -5.64 -2.41
C TYR A 274 1.04 -6.51 -3.18
N ASN A 275 1.24 -6.77 -4.48
CA ASN A 275 0.38 -7.68 -5.27
C ASN A 275 0.43 -9.11 -4.72
N GLN A 276 1.58 -9.51 -4.18
CA GLN A 276 1.73 -10.80 -3.50
C GLN A 276 1.00 -10.77 -2.15
N GLY A 277 1.20 -9.68 -1.41
CA GLY A 277 0.52 -9.38 -0.14
C GLY A 277 -0.99 -9.54 -0.23
N VAL A 278 -1.63 -8.79 -1.12
CA VAL A 278 -3.09 -8.74 -1.18
C VAL A 278 -3.72 -10.06 -1.65
N MET A 279 -3.01 -10.82 -2.48
CA MET A 279 -3.49 -12.13 -2.88
C MET A 279 -3.34 -13.18 -1.77
N LEU A 280 -2.29 -13.06 -0.94
CA LEU A 280 -2.10 -13.96 0.21
C LEU A 280 -3.08 -13.63 1.35
N GLY A 281 -3.37 -12.34 1.59
CA GLY A 281 -4.38 -11.90 2.55
C GLY A 281 -5.79 -12.29 2.11
N ALA A 282 -6.17 -12.03 0.85
CA ALA A 282 -7.45 -12.45 0.30
C ALA A 282 -7.67 -13.97 0.41
N GLY A 283 -6.66 -14.78 0.08
CA GLY A 283 -6.73 -16.23 0.25
C GLY A 283 -6.91 -16.64 1.71
N THR A 284 -6.20 -15.98 2.63
CA THR A 284 -6.35 -16.23 4.07
C THR A 284 -7.75 -15.91 4.57
N LEU A 285 -8.32 -14.77 4.17
CA LEU A 285 -9.66 -14.34 4.57
C LEU A 285 -10.75 -15.22 3.95
N LEU A 286 -10.58 -15.66 2.70
CA LEU A 286 -11.48 -16.63 2.06
C LEU A 286 -11.45 -17.99 2.76
N TYR A 287 -10.28 -18.44 3.24
CA TYR A 287 -10.20 -19.62 4.11
C TYR A 287 -10.97 -19.41 5.41
N LYS A 288 -10.80 -18.26 6.10
CA LYS A 288 -11.57 -17.95 7.32
C LYS A 288 -13.08 -17.93 7.04
N ALA A 289 -13.50 -17.42 5.90
CA ALA A 289 -14.90 -17.30 5.50
C ALA A 289 -15.56 -18.63 5.14
N THR A 290 -14.82 -19.57 4.54
CA THR A 290 -15.37 -20.78 3.92
C THR A 290 -14.93 -22.10 4.55
N HIS A 291 -13.83 -22.06 5.31
CA HIS A 291 -13.08 -23.23 5.77
C HIS A 291 -12.55 -24.13 4.63
N ASP A 292 -12.55 -23.67 3.38
CA ASP A 292 -11.97 -24.39 2.26
C ASP A 292 -10.44 -24.30 2.30
N LYS A 293 -9.80 -25.43 2.58
CA LYS A 293 -8.34 -25.55 2.70
C LYS A 293 -7.60 -25.19 1.41
N LYS A 294 -8.26 -25.16 0.24
CA LYS A 294 -7.64 -24.69 -1.00
C LYS A 294 -7.10 -23.27 -0.84
N TYR A 295 -7.89 -22.35 -0.29
CA TYR A 295 -7.45 -20.95 -0.14
C TYR A 295 -6.26 -20.81 0.81
N LEU A 296 -6.25 -21.59 1.90
CA LEU A 296 -5.12 -21.61 2.83
C LEU A 296 -3.85 -22.17 2.16
N ASN A 297 -3.98 -23.24 1.38
CA ASN A 297 -2.85 -23.83 0.67
C ASN A 297 -2.28 -22.86 -0.38
N ASP A 298 -3.15 -22.17 -1.12
CA ASP A 298 -2.75 -21.15 -2.09
C ASP A 298 -2.01 -19.99 -1.40
N ALA A 299 -2.53 -19.47 -0.28
CA ALA A 299 -1.90 -18.39 0.49
C ALA A 299 -0.52 -18.80 1.04
N LYS A 300 -0.38 -20.02 1.56
CA LYS A 300 0.90 -20.55 2.04
C LYS A 300 1.90 -20.73 0.90
N ALA A 301 1.47 -21.30 -0.23
CA ALA A 301 2.35 -21.47 -1.39
C ALA A 301 2.85 -20.12 -1.92
N LEU A 302 1.99 -19.11 -1.97
CA LEU A 302 2.35 -17.75 -2.34
C LEU A 302 3.34 -17.13 -1.36
N ALA A 303 3.10 -17.25 -0.04
CA ALA A 303 4.01 -16.73 0.98
C ALA A 303 5.41 -17.37 0.90
N GLU A 304 5.48 -18.69 0.65
CA GLU A 304 6.76 -19.38 0.43
C GLU A 304 7.48 -18.86 -0.82
N ALA A 305 6.76 -18.77 -1.95
CA ALA A 305 7.33 -18.30 -3.21
C ALA A 305 7.80 -16.83 -3.10
N SER A 306 7.01 -15.96 -2.47
CA SER A 306 7.32 -14.55 -2.34
C SER A 306 8.49 -14.31 -1.38
N LEU A 307 8.54 -15.01 -0.24
CA LEU A 307 9.69 -14.94 0.66
C LEU A 307 10.97 -15.42 -0.03
N ALA A 308 10.93 -16.57 -0.71
CA ALA A 308 12.09 -17.08 -1.44
C ALA A 308 12.55 -16.11 -2.53
N PHE A 309 11.61 -15.51 -3.26
CA PHE A 309 11.91 -14.56 -4.32
C PHE A 309 12.51 -13.26 -3.78
N TYR A 310 11.88 -12.61 -2.81
CA TYR A 310 12.31 -11.29 -2.32
C TYR A 310 13.53 -11.34 -1.39
N ASN A 311 13.84 -12.51 -0.80
CA ASN A 311 15.05 -12.71 0.02
C ASN A 311 16.34 -12.94 -0.80
N THR A 312 16.32 -12.63 -2.11
CA THR A 312 17.50 -12.73 -3.01
C THR A 312 17.82 -11.37 -3.62
N ASP A 313 19.10 -11.10 -3.90
CA ASP A 313 19.60 -9.94 -4.64
C ASP A 313 19.10 -8.55 -4.17
N ASP A 314 18.85 -8.40 -2.86
CA ASP A 314 18.25 -7.19 -2.28
C ASP A 314 16.89 -6.83 -2.92
N ARG A 315 16.16 -7.82 -3.48
CA ARG A 315 14.90 -7.57 -4.19
C ARG A 315 13.85 -6.94 -3.29
N LEU A 316 13.72 -7.39 -2.03
CA LEU A 316 12.81 -6.76 -1.07
C LEU A 316 13.18 -5.31 -0.79
N TRP A 317 14.48 -5.02 -0.63
CA TRP A 317 14.99 -3.67 -0.39
C TRP A 317 14.73 -2.71 -1.55
N LYS A 318 14.74 -3.24 -2.79
CA LYS A 318 14.45 -2.48 -4.02
C LYS A 318 12.95 -2.26 -4.26
N GLN A 319 12.07 -2.92 -3.51
CA GLN A 319 10.64 -2.62 -3.55
C GLN A 319 10.38 -1.29 -2.82
N PRO A 320 9.41 -0.49 -3.29
CA PRO A 320 8.89 0.60 -2.49
C PRO A 320 8.47 0.18 -1.08
N THR A 321 8.81 0.97 -0.07
CA THR A 321 8.54 0.66 1.33
C THR A 321 7.06 0.55 1.60
N ARG A 322 6.27 1.42 0.99
CA ARG A 322 4.80 1.38 1.01
C ARG A 322 4.22 0.06 0.47
N PHE A 323 4.88 -0.58 -0.49
CA PHE A 323 4.45 -1.89 -0.99
C PHE A 323 4.83 -2.99 -0.01
N ASN A 324 6.02 -2.89 0.59
CA ASN A 324 6.47 -3.82 1.61
C ASN A 324 5.59 -3.76 2.87
N SER A 325 5.10 -2.59 3.28
CA SER A 325 4.19 -2.49 4.44
C SER A 325 2.89 -3.26 4.22
N ILE A 326 2.29 -3.15 3.03
CA ILE A 326 1.10 -3.91 2.63
C ILE A 326 1.40 -5.42 2.57
N TYR A 327 2.55 -5.79 2.00
CA TYR A 327 3.01 -7.18 1.96
C TYR A 327 3.16 -7.79 3.37
N PHE A 328 3.85 -7.08 4.26
CA PHE A 328 4.07 -7.54 5.62
C PHE A 328 2.78 -7.63 6.43
N LYS A 329 1.88 -6.64 6.34
CA LYS A 329 0.57 -6.70 6.99
C LYS A 329 -0.17 -7.99 6.60
N ASN A 330 -0.17 -8.32 5.32
CA ASN A 330 -0.84 -9.52 4.83
C ASN A 330 -0.16 -10.83 5.25
N LEU A 331 1.17 -10.86 5.39
CA LEU A 331 1.87 -11.98 6.02
C LEU A 331 1.42 -12.18 7.48
N LEU A 332 1.17 -11.11 8.23
CA LEU A 332 0.63 -11.21 9.60
C LEU A 332 -0.82 -11.70 9.62
N ILE A 333 -1.62 -11.33 8.63
CA ILE A 333 -2.96 -11.89 8.45
C ILE A 333 -2.86 -13.42 8.24
N LEU A 334 -1.93 -13.91 7.42
CA LEU A 334 -1.68 -15.36 7.30
C LEU A 334 -1.15 -15.98 8.60
N ASP A 335 -0.25 -15.30 9.31
CA ASP A 335 0.33 -15.74 10.59
C ASP A 335 -0.75 -16.01 11.66
N SER A 336 -1.90 -15.32 11.57
CA SER A 336 -3.04 -15.53 12.48
C SER A 336 -3.64 -16.95 12.41
N VAL A 337 -3.51 -17.64 11.26
CA VAL A 337 -4.08 -18.99 11.05
C VAL A 337 -3.03 -20.05 10.70
N SER A 338 -1.88 -19.64 10.19
CA SER A 338 -0.76 -20.52 9.82
C SER A 338 0.56 -19.86 10.25
N PRO A 339 0.92 -19.95 11.55
CA PRO A 339 2.07 -19.24 12.08
C PRO A 339 3.39 -19.61 11.39
N ASP A 340 4.22 -18.60 11.11
CA ASP A 340 5.58 -18.76 10.59
C ASP A 340 6.50 -17.64 11.11
N SER A 341 7.56 -18.01 11.83
CA SER A 341 8.49 -17.05 12.40
C SER A 341 9.23 -16.20 11.35
N ARG A 342 9.33 -16.67 10.09
CA ARG A 342 9.99 -15.93 9.02
C ARG A 342 9.26 -14.62 8.70
N TYR A 343 7.94 -14.56 8.84
CA TYR A 343 7.15 -13.37 8.52
C TYR A 343 7.59 -12.16 9.35
N GLN A 344 7.62 -12.32 10.68
CA GLN A 344 8.10 -11.28 11.59
C GLN A 344 9.61 -11.05 11.44
N ALA A 345 10.41 -12.10 11.25
CA ALA A 345 11.86 -11.96 11.11
C ALA A 345 12.26 -11.14 9.88
N THR A 346 11.62 -11.36 8.72
CA THR A 346 11.86 -10.59 7.50
C THR A 346 11.42 -9.13 7.67
N MET A 347 10.27 -8.88 8.30
CA MET A 347 9.79 -7.53 8.60
C MET A 347 10.73 -6.78 9.55
N GLN A 348 11.18 -7.45 10.61
CA GLN A 348 12.13 -6.88 11.59
C GLN A 348 13.46 -6.53 10.93
N ALA A 349 14.02 -7.44 10.13
CA ALA A 349 15.27 -7.20 9.41
C ALA A 349 15.17 -6.00 8.44
N TYR A 350 14.03 -5.85 7.75
CA TYR A 350 13.78 -4.69 6.89
C TYR A 350 13.72 -3.39 7.71
N SER A 351 12.96 -3.37 8.81
CA SER A 351 12.89 -2.20 9.71
C SER A 351 14.25 -1.81 10.27
N ASP A 352 15.04 -2.78 10.74
CA ASP A 352 16.37 -2.52 11.31
C ASP A 352 17.33 -1.93 10.29
N ARG A 353 17.32 -2.46 9.06
CA ARG A 353 18.10 -1.88 7.96
C ARG A 353 17.63 -0.46 7.65
N ALA A 354 16.34 -0.23 7.48
CA ALA A 354 15.79 1.09 7.17
C ALA A 354 16.12 2.14 8.25
N TRP A 355 15.97 1.75 9.52
CA TRP A 355 16.28 2.60 10.66
C TRP A 355 17.76 3.00 10.72
N SER A 356 18.66 2.10 10.34
CA SER A 356 20.10 2.32 10.42
C SER A 356 20.71 2.98 9.18
N GLU A 357 20.16 2.72 7.98
CA GLU A 357 20.79 3.12 6.71
C GLU A 357 20.16 4.39 6.12
N VAL A 358 18.85 4.58 6.24
CA VAL A 358 18.13 5.63 5.49
C VAL A 358 17.36 6.62 6.36
N ARG A 359 17.30 6.42 7.69
CA ARG A 359 16.72 7.41 8.60
C ARG A 359 17.70 8.55 8.84
N ASP A 360 17.29 9.79 8.56
CA ASP A 360 18.01 10.98 8.97
C ASP A 360 17.83 11.20 10.49
N PRO A 361 18.89 11.19 11.30
CA PRO A 361 18.78 11.39 12.74
C PRO A 361 18.34 12.79 13.16
N ALA A 362 18.52 13.81 12.31
CA ALA A 362 18.15 15.19 12.63
C ALA A 362 16.65 15.46 12.44
N THR A 363 16.06 14.89 11.39
CA THR A 363 14.63 15.06 11.07
C THR A 363 13.78 13.88 11.53
N GLY A 364 14.35 12.68 11.61
CA GLY A 364 13.63 11.43 11.83
C GLY A 364 12.93 10.88 10.60
N LEU A 365 13.10 11.50 9.43
CA LEU A 365 12.52 11.07 8.16
C LEU A 365 13.41 10.03 7.47
N PHE A 366 12.82 9.17 6.65
CA PHE A 366 13.51 8.13 5.89
C PHE A 366 13.75 8.56 4.43
N HIS A 367 15.00 8.49 3.98
CA HIS A 367 15.47 8.90 2.66
C HIS A 367 15.87 7.67 1.81
N PHE A 368 14.91 7.07 1.12
CA PHE A 368 15.15 5.90 0.25
C PHE A 368 15.73 6.25 -1.12
N ALA A 369 15.62 7.51 -1.55
CA ALA A 369 16.14 8.03 -2.80
C ALA A 369 16.55 9.50 -2.64
N GLU A 370 17.33 10.00 -3.59
CA GLU A 370 17.67 11.42 -3.69
C GLU A 370 16.41 12.26 -3.97
N GLY A 371 16.35 13.46 -3.37
CA GLY A 371 15.24 14.41 -3.53
C GLY A 371 14.29 14.49 -2.32
N PRO A 372 13.09 15.08 -2.51
CA PRO A 372 12.06 15.13 -1.48
C PRO A 372 11.67 13.73 -0.99
N VAL A 373 11.43 13.60 0.32
CA VAL A 373 10.89 12.38 0.90
C VAL A 373 9.37 12.37 0.75
N THR A 374 8.79 11.23 0.38
CA THR A 374 7.34 11.15 0.11
C THR A 374 6.55 10.66 1.31
N LEU A 375 5.30 11.12 1.43
CA LEU A 375 4.40 10.72 2.50
C LEU A 375 4.18 9.20 2.51
N LEU A 376 4.14 8.57 1.34
CA LEU A 376 3.98 7.13 1.18
C LEU A 376 5.11 6.33 1.85
N GLU A 377 6.36 6.71 1.62
CA GLU A 377 7.49 5.96 2.19
C GLU A 377 7.59 6.16 3.71
N GLN A 378 7.28 7.38 4.20
CA GLN A 378 7.22 7.63 5.65
C GLN A 378 6.12 6.81 6.31
N SER A 379 4.93 6.82 5.72
CA SER A 379 3.77 6.08 6.21
C SER A 379 4.04 4.57 6.21
N GLY A 380 4.67 4.06 5.16
CA GLY A 380 5.07 2.65 5.06
C GLY A 380 6.00 2.22 6.19
N MET A 381 7.02 3.01 6.51
CA MET A 381 7.92 2.72 7.64
C MET A 381 7.18 2.73 8.99
N ILE A 382 6.30 3.70 9.22
CA ILE A 382 5.53 3.75 10.46
C ILE A 382 4.61 2.54 10.59
N GLN A 383 3.94 2.13 9.50
CA GLN A 383 3.12 0.92 9.50
C GLN A 383 3.95 -0.31 9.85
N ILE A 384 5.14 -0.48 9.25
CA ILE A 384 6.04 -1.62 9.53
C ILE A 384 6.42 -1.67 11.01
N ASP A 385 6.91 -0.55 11.56
CA ASP A 385 7.31 -0.48 12.97
C ASP A 385 6.13 -0.65 13.93
N ALA A 386 4.96 -0.11 13.58
CA ALA A 386 3.76 -0.28 14.37
C ALA A 386 3.32 -1.75 14.38
N LEU A 387 3.27 -2.41 13.22
CA LEU A 387 2.86 -3.81 13.10
C LEU A 387 3.84 -4.78 13.80
N LEU A 388 5.13 -4.47 13.85
CA LEU A 388 6.11 -5.22 14.67
C LEU A 388 5.81 -5.15 16.18
N ALA A 389 5.11 -4.11 16.64
CA ALA A 389 4.67 -3.99 18.02
C ALA A 389 3.32 -4.68 18.31
N TRP A 390 2.64 -5.24 17.30
CA TRP A 390 1.38 -5.94 17.50
C TRP A 390 1.63 -7.41 17.89
N PRO A 391 0.96 -7.91 18.94
CA PRO A 391 1.00 -9.33 19.26
C PRO A 391 0.16 -10.13 18.25
N ARG A 392 0.61 -11.35 17.94
CA ARG A 392 -0.11 -12.28 17.05
C ARG A 392 -1.59 -12.46 17.42
N SER A 393 -1.91 -12.43 18.72
CA SER A 393 -3.29 -12.58 19.22
C SER A 393 -4.25 -11.48 18.75
N ARG A 394 -3.76 -10.41 18.12
CA ARG A 394 -4.55 -9.30 17.56
C ARG A 394 -4.50 -9.21 16.04
N TYR A 395 -3.84 -10.15 15.35
CA TYR A 395 -3.76 -10.12 13.88
C TYR A 395 -5.12 -10.31 13.19
N ASP A 396 -6.14 -10.83 13.89
CA ASP A 396 -7.51 -10.90 13.38
C ASP A 396 -8.20 -9.52 13.27
N GLU A 397 -7.64 -8.48 13.89
CA GLU A 397 -8.13 -7.11 13.79
C GLU A 397 -7.50 -6.35 12.60
N LEU A 398 -6.51 -6.92 11.92
CA LEU A 398 -5.89 -6.32 10.75
C LEU A 398 -6.80 -6.48 9.53
N ALA A 399 -6.90 -5.41 8.75
CA ALA A 399 -7.49 -5.38 7.42
C ALA A 399 -6.62 -4.56 6.46
#